data_AF-A0A1B9LPC4-F1
#
_entry.id   AF-A0A1B9LPC4-F1
#
_cell.length_a   1.000
_cell.length_b   1.000
_cell.length_c   1.000
_cell.angle_alpha   90.00
_cell.angle_beta   90.00
_cell.angle_gamma   90.00
#
_symmetry.space_group_name_H-M   'P 1'
#
loop_
_entity.id
_entity.type
_entity.pdbx_description
1 polymer ?
#
loop_
_entity_poly.entity_id
_entity_poly.type
_entity_poly.pdbx_seq_one_letter_code
_entity_poly.pdbx_strand_id
1 'polypeptide(L)'
;MSNILTLQDIPDLKCDCCIANNDSELIFLSVWGKDTAMQELFAKLTIGETTKHGLTDIKLNHHRVFLAEGKHYAKRTLKVTKTLFGSLIHAFIFDKRIIEPNRDSNSMISIYKVEDVSTRHNRYFDAIKTLSSVPILEHWADEIVSIAKQQGMIKEHKAIVGDIDATTIIVNDTILTQIMSQKICDGILTLS
;
A
#
# COMPACT_ATOMS: atom_id res chain seq x y z
N MET A 1 15.37 -2.52 -15.69
CA MET A 1 14.67 -3.72 -16.21
C MET A 1 13.84 -4.24 -15.06
N SER A 2 12.53 -4.05 -15.10
CA SER A 2 11.64 -4.54 -14.04
C SER A 2 11.60 -6.07 -14.17
N ASN A 3 12.16 -6.76 -13.18
CA ASN A 3 12.15 -8.23 -13.16
C ASN A 3 10.70 -8.72 -13.03
N ILE A 4 10.35 -9.82 -13.68
CA ILE A 4 9.06 -10.48 -13.51
C ILE A 4 9.30 -11.75 -12.70
N LEU A 5 8.57 -11.92 -11.59
CA LEU A 5 8.64 -13.10 -10.73
C LEU A 5 7.49 -14.06 -11.02
N THR A 6 7.62 -15.31 -10.59
CA THR A 6 6.57 -16.33 -10.73
C THR A 6 6.03 -16.69 -9.35
N LEU A 7 4.71 -16.84 -9.25
CA LEU A 7 4.07 -17.36 -8.05
C LEU A 7 4.31 -18.88 -8.01
N GLN A 8 4.96 -19.38 -6.97
CA GLN A 8 5.32 -20.81 -6.92
C GLN A 8 4.11 -21.72 -6.78
N ASP A 9 3.11 -21.32 -5.99
CA ASP A 9 1.92 -22.14 -5.76
C ASP A 9 0.98 -22.15 -6.98
N ILE A 10 1.11 -21.19 -7.91
CA ILE A 10 0.38 -21.12 -9.18
C ILE A 10 1.33 -20.63 -10.30
N PRO A 11 2.16 -21.52 -10.88
CA PRO A 11 3.28 -21.14 -11.77
C PRO A 11 2.89 -20.39 -13.06
N ASP A 12 1.62 -20.52 -13.45
CA ASP A 12 1.02 -19.81 -14.60
C ASP A 12 0.79 -18.32 -14.32
N LEU A 13 0.98 -17.86 -13.07
CA LEU A 13 0.88 -16.46 -12.69
C LEU A 13 2.25 -15.80 -12.62
N LYS A 14 2.33 -14.63 -13.26
CA LYS A 14 3.51 -13.77 -13.28
C LYS A 14 3.26 -12.50 -12.48
N CYS A 15 4.22 -12.10 -11.68
CA CYS A 15 4.17 -10.91 -10.83
C CYS A 15 5.16 -9.87 -11.35
N ASP A 16 4.67 -8.69 -11.69
CA ASP A 16 5.46 -7.55 -12.13
C ASP A 16 5.60 -6.46 -11.05
N CYS A 17 4.79 -6.53 -9.99
CA CYS A 17 4.96 -5.67 -8.82
C CYS A 17 4.49 -6.37 -7.52
N CYS A 18 5.31 -6.31 -6.47
CA CYS A 18 4.93 -6.78 -5.15
C CYS A 18 5.55 -5.89 -4.08
N ILE A 19 4.73 -5.46 -3.11
CA ILE A 19 5.13 -4.64 -1.97
C ILE A 19 4.61 -5.31 -0.70
N ALA A 20 5.49 -5.51 0.26
CA ALA A 20 5.18 -5.98 1.60
C ALA A 20 5.58 -4.92 2.63
N ASN A 21 4.92 -4.92 3.78
CA ASN A 21 5.35 -4.09 4.91
C ASN A 21 6.58 -4.70 5.61
N ASN A 22 7.07 -4.03 6.65
CA ASN A 22 8.21 -4.50 7.46
C ASN A 22 7.96 -5.85 8.16
N ASP A 23 6.70 -6.21 8.39
CA ASP A 23 6.28 -7.49 8.97
C ASP A 23 6.09 -8.57 7.88
N SER A 24 6.52 -8.29 6.65
CA SER A 24 6.37 -9.14 5.46
C SER A 24 4.91 -9.40 5.05
N GLU A 25 3.97 -8.60 5.51
CA GLU A 25 2.56 -8.69 5.11
C GLU A 25 2.31 -7.94 3.79
N LEU A 26 1.41 -8.48 2.97
CA LEU A 26 1.08 -7.90 1.69
C LEU A 26 0.48 -6.48 1.83
N ILE A 27 1.05 -5.53 1.08
CA ILE A 27 0.47 -4.20 0.81
C ILE A 27 -0.15 -4.17 -0.58
N PHE A 28 0.60 -4.57 -1.60
CA PHE A 28 0.19 -4.50 -3.00
C PHE A 28 0.81 -5.63 -3.81
N LEU A 29 0.01 -6.23 -4.68
CA LEU A 29 0.41 -7.26 -5.61
C LEU A 29 -0.20 -6.95 -6.98
N SER A 30 0.63 -6.99 -8.00
CA SER A 30 0.23 -6.96 -9.40
C SER A 30 0.62 -8.29 -10.05
N VAL A 31 -0.37 -8.97 -10.62
CA VAL A 31 -0.22 -10.31 -11.21
C VAL A 31 -0.95 -10.45 -12.53
N TRP A 32 -0.35 -11.24 -13.41
CA TRP A 32 -0.81 -11.54 -14.75
C TRP A 32 -0.98 -13.03 -14.94
N GLY A 33 -2.02 -13.46 -15.66
CA GLY A 33 -2.20 -14.86 -16.01
C GLY A 33 -3.44 -15.12 -16.85
N LYS A 34 -3.68 -16.39 -17.19
CA LYS A 34 -4.91 -16.83 -17.87
C LYS A 34 -6.10 -16.83 -16.90
N ASP A 35 -7.31 -16.84 -17.46
CA ASP A 35 -8.56 -16.84 -16.69
C ASP A 35 -8.58 -17.95 -15.61
N THR A 36 -8.15 -19.18 -15.96
CA THR A 36 -8.16 -20.33 -15.05
C THR A 36 -7.20 -20.17 -13.86
N ALA A 37 -5.96 -19.78 -14.11
CA ALA A 37 -4.96 -19.56 -13.07
C ALA A 37 -5.36 -18.40 -12.13
N MET A 38 -5.99 -17.36 -12.69
CA MET A 38 -6.48 -16.23 -11.90
C MET A 38 -7.69 -16.62 -11.03
N GLN A 39 -8.60 -17.45 -11.54
CA GLN A 39 -9.70 -18.00 -10.76
C GLN A 39 -9.20 -18.86 -9.60
N GLU A 40 -8.18 -19.69 -9.83
CA GLU A 40 -7.54 -20.46 -8.76
C GLU A 40 -6.97 -19.54 -7.67
N LEU A 41 -6.24 -18.48 -8.05
CA LEU A 41 -5.72 -17.50 -7.08
C LEU A 41 -6.83 -16.88 -6.23
N PHE A 42 -7.91 -16.41 -6.87
CA PHE A 42 -9.01 -15.79 -6.14
C PHE A 42 -9.75 -16.78 -5.25
N ALA A 43 -9.92 -18.02 -5.68
CA ALA A 43 -10.51 -19.06 -4.84
C ALA A 43 -9.66 -19.29 -3.59
N LYS A 44 -8.34 -19.47 -3.75
CA LYS A 44 -7.42 -19.68 -2.62
C LYS A 44 -7.35 -18.49 -1.66
N LEU A 45 -7.38 -17.25 -2.18
CA LEU A 45 -7.46 -16.03 -1.37
C LEU A 45 -8.78 -15.91 -0.60
N THR A 46 -9.89 -16.36 -1.20
CA THR A 46 -11.22 -16.30 -0.57
C THR A 46 -11.36 -17.34 0.55
N ILE A 47 -10.79 -18.51 0.35
CA ILE A 47 -10.79 -19.60 1.34
C ILE A 47 -9.97 -19.23 2.57
N GLY A 48 -8.87 -18.49 2.39
CA GLY A 48 -8.00 -18.03 3.48
C GLY A 48 -7.47 -19.19 4.34
N GLU A 49 -7.17 -18.91 5.61
CA GLU A 49 -6.56 -19.91 6.51
C GLU A 49 -7.52 -21.03 6.95
N THR A 50 -8.82 -20.86 6.71
CA THR A 50 -9.88 -21.74 7.22
C THR A 50 -9.77 -23.18 6.71
N THR A 51 -9.06 -23.42 5.61
CA THR A 51 -8.83 -24.78 5.09
C THR A 51 -7.40 -24.94 4.58
N LYS A 52 -6.93 -26.19 4.50
CA LYS A 52 -5.61 -26.57 3.93
C LYS A 52 -5.37 -26.09 2.49
N HIS A 53 -6.39 -25.59 1.80
CA HIS A 53 -6.32 -25.19 0.39
C HIS A 53 -6.27 -23.68 0.17
N GLY A 54 -6.44 -22.85 1.20
CA GLY A 54 -6.30 -21.40 1.03
C GLY A 54 -4.85 -20.93 1.11
N LEU A 55 -4.65 -19.64 0.80
CA LEU A 55 -3.34 -19.01 0.86
C LEU A 55 -3.20 -18.22 2.17
N THR A 56 -2.13 -18.51 2.91
CA THR A 56 -1.65 -17.73 4.05
C THR A 56 -0.45 -16.84 3.68
N ASP A 57 0.22 -17.19 2.59
CA ASP A 57 1.35 -16.46 2.04
C ASP A 57 1.44 -16.65 0.53
N ILE A 58 2.15 -15.72 -0.12
CA ILE A 58 2.48 -15.74 -1.54
C ILE A 58 3.99 -15.95 -1.65
N LYS A 59 4.40 -16.99 -2.35
CA LYS A 59 5.81 -17.29 -2.63
C LYS A 59 6.19 -16.79 -4.02
N LEU A 60 7.06 -15.78 -4.06
CA LEU A 60 7.60 -15.18 -5.27
C LEU A 60 9.10 -15.49 -5.36
N ASN A 61 9.47 -16.55 -6.10
CA ASN A 61 10.84 -17.06 -6.12
C ASN A 61 11.41 -17.25 -4.68
N HIS A 62 12.39 -16.47 -4.26
CA HIS A 62 12.99 -16.57 -2.91
C HIS A 62 12.29 -15.71 -1.86
N HIS A 63 11.28 -14.92 -2.24
CA HIS A 63 10.52 -14.06 -1.34
C HIS A 63 9.24 -14.74 -0.89
N ARG A 64 8.88 -14.52 0.37
CA ARG A 64 7.64 -14.98 0.98
C ARG A 64 6.91 -13.77 1.55
N VAL A 65 5.66 -13.58 1.14
CA VAL A 65 4.83 -12.44 1.55
C VAL A 65 3.58 -12.96 2.21
N PHE A 66 3.35 -12.62 3.47
CA PHE A 66 2.21 -13.10 4.24
C PHE A 66 0.93 -12.34 3.90
N LEU A 67 -0.19 -13.03 4.01
CA LEU A 67 -1.52 -12.45 3.93
C LEU A 67 -2.01 -12.24 5.35
N ALA A 68 -2.22 -11.00 5.75
CA ALA A 68 -2.56 -10.68 7.12
C ALA A 68 -3.92 -11.29 7.51
N GLU A 69 -3.98 -11.92 8.68
CA GLU A 69 -5.18 -12.55 9.21
C GLU A 69 -6.30 -11.51 9.41
N GLY A 70 -7.54 -11.85 9.05
CA GLY A 70 -8.70 -10.95 9.16
C GLY A 70 -8.67 -9.74 8.21
N LYS A 71 -7.61 -9.57 7.41
CA LYS A 71 -7.49 -8.45 6.48
C LYS A 71 -8.18 -8.79 5.15
N HIS A 72 -9.24 -8.04 4.86
CA HIS A 72 -9.91 -8.14 3.56
C HIS A 72 -9.16 -7.32 2.52
N TYR A 73 -8.36 -8.00 1.69
CA TYR A 73 -7.74 -7.38 0.52
C TYR A 73 -8.80 -6.96 -0.50
N ALA A 74 -8.63 -5.76 -1.07
CA ALA A 74 -9.38 -5.35 -2.24
C ALA A 74 -8.72 -5.93 -3.50
N LYS A 75 -9.55 -6.15 -4.53
CA LYS A 75 -9.06 -6.59 -5.84
C LYS A 75 -9.63 -5.74 -6.96
N ARG A 76 -8.81 -5.46 -7.97
CA ARG A 76 -9.23 -4.87 -9.25
C ARG A 76 -8.66 -5.72 -10.38
N THR A 77 -9.45 -5.95 -11.42
CA THR A 77 -9.07 -6.83 -12.53
C THR A 77 -9.32 -6.16 -13.86
N LEU A 78 -8.40 -6.34 -14.80
CA LEU A 78 -8.53 -5.92 -16.19
C LEU A 78 -8.31 -7.13 -17.09
N LYS A 79 -9.22 -7.33 -18.05
CA LYS A 79 -9.05 -8.33 -19.10
C LYS A 79 -8.32 -7.70 -20.28
N VAL A 80 -7.15 -8.23 -20.62
CA VAL A 80 -6.33 -7.81 -21.75
C VAL A 80 -6.46 -8.86 -22.85
N THR A 81 -7.04 -8.45 -23.97
CA THR A 81 -7.26 -9.33 -25.13
C THR A 81 -6.24 -9.06 -26.22
N LYS A 82 -6.12 -9.97 -27.21
CA LYS A 82 -5.20 -9.85 -28.36
C LYS A 82 -3.72 -9.81 -27.98
N THR A 83 -3.32 -10.54 -26.94
CA THR A 83 -1.90 -10.76 -26.63
C THR A 83 -1.37 -11.98 -27.39
N LEU A 84 -0.04 -12.13 -27.46
CA LEU A 84 0.60 -13.34 -28.01
C LEU A 84 0.21 -14.63 -27.26
N PHE A 85 -0.31 -14.50 -26.03
CA PHE A 85 -0.72 -15.60 -25.16
C PHE A 85 -2.25 -15.79 -25.11
N GLY A 86 -2.98 -15.11 -26.00
CA GLY A 86 -4.44 -15.07 -25.99
C GLY A 86 -4.97 -14.00 -25.04
N SER A 87 -6.03 -14.32 -24.29
CA SER A 87 -6.57 -13.41 -23.29
C SER A 87 -5.86 -13.60 -21.95
N LEU A 88 -5.42 -12.49 -21.36
CA LEU A 88 -4.84 -12.45 -20.02
C LEU A 88 -5.73 -11.62 -19.08
N ILE A 89 -5.70 -11.94 -17.80
CA ILE A 89 -6.16 -11.07 -16.73
C ILE A 89 -4.94 -10.43 -16.08
N HIS A 90 -5.01 -9.13 -15.91
CA HIS A 90 -4.18 -8.36 -14.99
C HIS A 90 -4.99 -8.11 -13.72
N ALA A 91 -4.46 -8.51 -12.56
CA ALA A 91 -5.12 -8.30 -11.29
C ALA A 91 -4.21 -7.53 -10.33
N PHE A 92 -4.81 -6.54 -9.66
CA PHE A 92 -4.27 -5.88 -8.49
C PHE A 92 -4.96 -6.43 -7.26
N ILE A 93 -4.17 -6.91 -6.30
CA ILE A 93 -4.62 -7.34 -4.97
C ILE A 93 -3.90 -6.47 -3.95
N PHE A 94 -4.64 -5.80 -3.08
CA PHE A 94 -4.05 -4.75 -2.27
C PHE A 94 -4.79 -4.45 -0.97
N ASP A 95 -4.07 -3.87 -0.03
CA ASP A 95 -4.59 -3.37 1.23
C ASP A 95 -5.61 -2.25 0.97
N LYS A 96 -6.83 -2.38 1.52
CA LYS A 96 -7.90 -1.37 1.38
C LYS A 96 -7.47 0.03 1.81
N ARG A 97 -6.48 0.14 2.71
CA ARG A 97 -5.89 1.42 3.12
C ARG A 97 -5.30 2.25 1.99
N ILE A 98 -5.09 1.66 0.81
CA ILE A 98 -4.65 2.38 -0.41
C ILE A 98 -5.78 3.25 -0.99
N ILE A 99 -7.04 2.84 -0.82
CA ILE A 99 -8.19 3.52 -1.44
C ILE A 99 -9.03 4.29 -0.42
N GLU A 100 -9.03 3.87 0.84
CA GLU A 100 -9.82 4.50 1.90
C GLU A 100 -9.04 4.49 3.23
N PRO A 101 -9.15 5.54 4.07
CA PRO A 101 -8.50 5.54 5.38
C PRO A 101 -9.09 4.47 6.30
N ASN A 102 -8.24 3.76 7.04
CA ASN A 102 -8.67 2.93 8.15
C ASN A 102 -8.83 3.83 9.40
N ARG A 103 -10.08 4.01 9.84
CA ARG A 103 -10.42 4.92 10.94
C ARG A 103 -10.08 4.37 12.31
N ASP A 104 -10.05 3.06 12.51
CA ASP A 104 -9.70 2.45 13.80
C ASP A 104 -8.22 2.66 14.16
N SER A 105 -7.34 2.53 13.16
CA SER A 105 -5.90 2.74 13.30
C SER A 105 -5.43 4.14 12.89
N ASN A 106 -6.36 5.00 12.47
CA ASN A 106 -6.12 6.28 11.83
C ASN A 106 -4.96 6.24 10.82
N SER A 107 -5.05 5.29 9.87
CA SER A 107 -3.97 5.02 8.92
C SER A 107 -4.42 4.95 7.47
N MET A 108 -3.50 5.26 6.56
CA MET A 108 -3.67 5.19 5.11
C MET A 108 -2.37 4.72 4.46
N ILE A 109 -2.46 4.15 3.27
CA ILE A 109 -1.30 3.77 2.47
C ILE A 109 -1.30 4.57 1.18
N SER A 110 -0.16 5.14 0.83
CA SER A 110 0.06 5.77 -0.46
C SER A 110 1.00 4.91 -1.29
N ILE A 111 0.70 4.73 -2.57
CA ILE A 111 1.59 4.08 -3.54
C ILE A 111 2.04 5.10 -4.58
N TYR A 112 3.29 5.03 -5.01
CA TYR A 112 3.87 5.98 -5.96
C TYR A 112 4.99 5.32 -6.75
N LYS A 113 5.23 5.78 -7.98
CA LYS A 113 6.40 5.34 -8.73
C LYS A 113 7.67 5.85 -8.06
N VAL A 114 8.72 5.04 -8.07
CA VAL A 114 10.01 5.38 -7.44
C VAL A 114 10.59 6.68 -7.99
N GLU A 115 10.39 6.94 -9.28
CA GLU A 115 10.85 8.16 -9.98
C GLU A 115 10.11 9.45 -9.57
N ASP A 116 8.90 9.34 -9.00
CA ASP A 116 8.04 10.49 -8.69
C ASP A 116 8.35 11.12 -7.32
N VAL A 117 9.62 11.42 -7.05
CA VAL A 117 10.11 11.90 -5.73
C VAL A 117 9.44 13.22 -5.30
N SER A 118 9.23 14.14 -6.24
CA SER A 118 8.60 15.44 -5.97
C SER A 118 7.16 15.32 -5.47
N THR A 119 6.43 14.29 -5.93
CA THR A 119 5.04 14.07 -5.51
C THR A 119 4.93 13.41 -4.14
N ARG A 120 6.02 12.80 -3.65
CA ARG A 120 6.01 12.02 -2.41
C ARG A 120 5.71 12.88 -1.18
N HIS A 121 6.30 14.08 -1.11
CA HIS A 121 6.02 15.02 -0.02
C HIS A 121 4.54 15.40 0.01
N ASN A 122 3.99 15.81 -1.13
CA ASN A 122 2.57 16.21 -1.23
C ASN A 122 1.65 15.06 -0.84
N ARG A 123 1.95 13.82 -1.26
CA ARG A 123 1.20 12.63 -0.86
C ARG A 123 1.23 12.38 0.66
N TYR A 124 2.33 12.69 1.33
CA TYR A 124 2.41 12.59 2.78
C TYR A 124 1.49 13.62 3.43
N PHE A 125 1.56 14.86 2.97
CA PHE A 125 0.71 15.93 3.47
C PHE A 125 -0.78 15.64 3.24
N ASP A 126 -1.17 15.25 2.03
CA ASP A 126 -2.55 14.90 1.69
C ASP A 126 -3.09 13.77 2.58
N ALA A 127 -2.28 12.74 2.83
CA ALA A 127 -2.65 11.63 3.71
C ALA A 127 -2.81 12.09 5.17
N ILE A 128 -1.86 12.89 5.69
CA ILE A 128 -1.93 13.43 7.06
C ILE A 128 -3.18 14.31 7.22
N LYS A 129 -3.43 15.19 6.26
CA LYS A 129 -4.62 16.06 6.22
C LYS A 129 -5.93 15.27 6.18
N THR A 130 -5.95 14.15 5.44
CA THR A 130 -7.12 13.26 5.35
C THR A 130 -7.39 12.49 6.65
N LEU A 131 -6.32 12.16 7.38
CA LEU A 131 -6.37 11.40 8.63
C LEU A 131 -6.59 12.28 9.86
N SER A 132 -6.19 13.55 9.81
CA SER A 132 -6.32 14.46 10.94
C SER A 132 -7.78 14.79 11.27
N SER A 133 -8.11 14.82 12.56
CA SER A 133 -9.41 15.31 13.06
C SER A 133 -9.53 16.84 13.05
N VAL A 134 -8.43 17.58 12.86
CA VAL A 134 -8.43 19.04 12.84
C VAL A 134 -8.04 19.58 11.46
N PRO A 135 -8.55 20.76 11.06
CA PRO A 135 -8.15 21.38 9.81
C PRO A 135 -6.66 21.73 9.80
N ILE A 136 -5.94 21.28 8.77
CA ILE A 136 -4.54 21.61 8.52
C ILE A 136 -4.48 22.53 7.28
N LEU A 137 -3.80 23.67 7.42
CA LEU A 137 -3.65 24.66 6.35
C LEU A 137 -2.56 24.25 5.36
N GLU A 138 -2.74 24.60 4.08
CA GLU A 138 -1.84 24.21 2.99
C GLU A 138 -0.40 24.69 3.20
N HIS A 139 -0.23 25.93 3.68
CA HIS A 139 1.11 26.50 3.89
C HIS A 139 1.85 25.89 5.08
N TRP A 140 1.18 25.05 5.89
CA TRP A 140 1.82 24.28 6.96
C TRP A 140 2.43 22.96 6.47
N ALA A 141 2.32 22.63 5.17
CA ALA A 141 2.68 21.33 4.64
C ALA A 141 4.08 20.85 5.04
N ASP A 142 5.09 21.69 4.84
CA ASP A 142 6.49 21.34 5.16
C ASP A 142 6.68 21.02 6.64
N GLU A 143 6.10 21.84 7.51
CA GLU A 143 6.24 21.69 8.96
C GLU A 143 5.48 20.44 9.46
N ILE A 144 4.27 20.21 8.95
CA ILE A 144 3.44 19.05 9.31
C ILE A 144 4.09 17.75 8.87
N VAL A 145 4.61 17.69 7.64
CA VAL A 145 5.34 16.52 7.16
C VAL A 145 6.63 16.31 7.96
N SER A 146 7.33 17.38 8.33
CA SER A 146 8.53 17.31 9.20
C SER A 146 8.19 16.70 10.58
N ILE A 147 7.13 17.19 11.22
CA ILE A 147 6.63 16.65 12.50
C ILE A 147 6.28 15.17 12.36
N ALA A 148 5.50 14.81 11.33
CA ALA A 148 5.08 13.44 11.11
C ALA A 148 6.27 12.48 10.90
N LYS A 149 7.32 12.92 10.20
CA LYS A 149 8.57 12.15 10.07
C LYS A 149 9.26 11.97 11.42
N GLN A 150 9.42 13.05 12.19
CA GLN A 150 10.09 13.02 13.50
C GLN A 150 9.35 12.11 14.50
N GLN A 151 8.02 12.07 14.43
CA GLN A 151 7.17 11.22 15.28
C GLN A 151 7.00 9.79 14.74
N GLY A 152 7.68 9.42 13.65
CA GLY A 152 7.60 8.07 13.09
C GLY A 152 6.23 7.70 12.50
N MET A 153 5.41 8.69 12.14
CA MET A 153 4.08 8.50 11.55
C MET A 153 4.13 8.03 10.09
N ILE A 154 5.29 8.11 9.45
CA ILE A 154 5.52 7.81 8.03
C ILE A 154 6.46 6.59 7.94
N LYS A 155 5.96 5.48 7.38
CA LYS A 155 6.70 4.23 7.21
C LYS A 155 6.82 3.90 5.72
N GLU A 156 8.01 4.01 5.17
CA GLU A 156 8.29 3.69 3.77
C GLU A 156 8.49 2.18 3.57
N HIS A 157 7.98 1.65 2.44
CA HIS A 157 8.05 0.24 2.06
C HIS A 157 8.54 0.12 0.62
N LYS A 158 9.62 -0.63 0.43
CA LYS A 158 10.21 -0.86 -0.89
C LYS A 158 9.54 -2.02 -1.60
N ALA A 159 9.39 -1.89 -2.92
CA ALA A 159 8.98 -3.01 -3.74
C ALA A 159 9.97 -4.18 -3.63
N ILE A 160 9.44 -5.39 -3.44
CA ILE A 160 10.19 -6.63 -3.64
C ILE A 160 10.52 -6.78 -5.13
N VAL A 161 9.57 -6.40 -5.98
CA VAL A 161 9.70 -6.33 -7.42
C VAL A 161 8.82 -5.21 -7.97
N GLY A 162 9.23 -4.60 -9.08
CA GLY A 162 8.53 -3.50 -9.72
C GLY A 162 9.08 -2.12 -9.33
N ASP A 163 8.60 -1.08 -10.00
CA ASP A 163 9.10 0.30 -9.89
C ASP A 163 8.14 1.21 -9.10
N ILE A 164 7.35 0.63 -8.19
CA ILE A 164 6.39 1.32 -7.34
C ILE A 164 6.72 1.01 -5.88
N ASP A 165 6.86 2.05 -5.08
CA ASP A 165 7.01 1.96 -3.63
C ASP A 165 5.69 2.31 -2.93
N ALA A 166 5.60 1.99 -1.64
CA ALA A 166 4.50 2.40 -0.80
C ALA A 166 4.98 3.14 0.44
N THR A 167 4.10 3.94 1.03
CA THR A 167 4.30 4.51 2.36
C THR A 167 3.02 4.32 3.16
N THR A 168 3.12 3.78 4.36
CA THR A 168 2.03 3.78 5.34
C THR A 168 2.14 5.03 6.21
N ILE A 169 1.06 5.79 6.27
CA ILE A 169 0.90 6.96 7.14
C ILE A 169 -0.04 6.54 8.28
N ILE A 170 0.41 6.68 9.52
CA ILE A 170 -0.36 6.40 10.73
C ILE A 170 -0.33 7.65 11.59
N VAL A 171 -1.43 8.39 11.64
CA VAL A 171 -1.46 9.67 12.36
C VAL A 171 -1.89 9.45 13.80
N ASN A 172 -0.98 9.77 14.72
CA ASN A 172 -1.34 9.95 16.13
C ASN A 172 -1.88 11.36 16.34
N ASP A 173 -3.21 11.48 16.30
CA ASP A 173 -3.90 12.77 16.36
C ASP A 173 -3.65 13.53 17.65
N THR A 174 -3.52 12.83 18.78
CA THR A 174 -3.23 13.47 20.07
C THR A 174 -1.86 14.15 20.05
N ILE A 175 -0.83 13.43 19.59
CA ILE A 175 0.53 13.98 19.50
C ILE A 175 0.59 15.10 18.46
N LEU A 176 -0.02 14.89 17.28
CA LEU A 176 -0.01 15.88 16.21
C LEU A 176 -0.68 17.19 16.68
N THR A 177 -1.85 17.10 17.31
CA THR A 177 -2.58 18.28 17.81
C THR A 177 -1.82 19.00 18.92
N GLN A 178 -1.19 18.26 19.83
CA GLN A 178 -0.37 18.84 20.89
C GLN A 178 0.82 19.62 20.32
N ILE A 179 1.55 19.05 19.36
CA ILE A 179 2.70 19.71 18.74
C ILE A 179 2.25 20.92 17.91
N MET A 180 1.16 20.80 17.15
CA MET A 180 0.61 21.93 16.39
C MET A 180 0.22 23.09 17.32
N SER A 181 -0.47 22.81 18.42
CA SER A 181 -0.85 23.83 19.41
C SER A 181 0.37 24.57 19.95
N GLN A 182 1.42 23.84 20.32
CA GLN A 182 2.68 24.44 20.78
C GLN A 182 3.30 25.34 19.69
N LYS A 183 3.38 24.87 18.45
CA LYS A 183 3.96 25.65 17.35
C LYS A 183 3.16 26.88 16.95
N ILE A 184 1.83 26.86 17.16
CA ILE A 184 0.99 28.04 17.01
C ILE A 184 1.31 29.05 18.12
N CYS A 185 1.41 28.60 19.37
CA CYS A 185 1.81 29.46 20.50
C CYS A 185 3.21 30.07 20.30
N ASP A 186 4.13 29.33 19.68
CA ASP A 186 5.49 29.78 19.38
C ASP A 186 5.57 30.68 18.13
N GLY A 187 4.45 30.90 17.42
CA GLY A 187 4.37 31.73 16.21
C GLY A 187 4.98 31.09 14.97
N ILE A 188 5.29 29.79 14.99
CA ILE A 188 5.84 29.04 13.84
C ILE A 188 4.74 28.69 12.85
N LEU A 189 3.60 28.20 13.35
CA LEU A 189 2.41 27.96 12.54
C LEU A 189 1.47 29.16 12.66
N THR A 190 1.29 29.89 11.56
CA THR A 190 0.42 31.07 11.52
C THR A 190 -0.87 30.79 10.76
N LEU A 191 -1.95 31.48 11.11
CA LEU A 191 -3.23 31.39 10.40
C LEU A 191 -3.28 32.20 9.10
N SER A 192 -2.21 32.96 8.80
CA SER A 192 -2.04 33.84 7.64
C SER A 192 -0.57 34.05 7.32
#